data_AF-A0A6I2Z0X4-F1
#
_entry.id   AF-A0A6I2Z0X4-F1
#
_cell.length_a   1.000
_cell.length_b   1.000
_cell.length_c   1.000
_cell.angle_alpha   90.00
_cell.angle_beta   90.00
_cell.angle_gamma   90.00
#
_symmetry.space_group_name_H-M   'P 1'
#
loop_
_entity.id
_entity.type
_entity.pdbx_description
1 polymer ?
#
loop_
_entity_poly.entity_id
_entity_poly.type
_entity_poly.pdbx_seq_one_letter_code
_entity_poly.pdbx_strand_id
1 'polypeptide(L)'
;LANGAKHVDAVEIDPRIQQIGSQINPNKPYDDPRVSVHINDGRAFLSGNTDKYDLILFALPDSLTLVSGASQLRLESYLFTEQSMQAARDHLTDQGVFAMYNYYREPWLINRLAGTVDEVYGHAPCLDTFTAVQSLAVIAIGKEQGNVVCAPNAVWDRASIAAAEIPPPAVDDRPFLYLKERTIPTLYLLVIALILGVSLLGVRIFGGPLRSMSGYADLFFMGVAFLLLETRSITTFALLFGTTWLVNALVFTGVLLAVLAAIEITKKFTVPRRAIIIALFASLLLAFLVPNSALLGLPIPLRLLFAVILAFLPVFCANLLFTSRFKDAKNPTSAFAANLFGAMIGGCLEYLSLVLGYQWLVAVVALMYLIAVLIGGRYSRRLARV
;
A
#
# COMPACT_ATOMS: atom_id res chain seq x y z
N LEU A 1 -5.44 -21.53 26.00
CA LEU A 1 -6.43 -22.51 26.54
C LEU A 1 -5.90 -23.29 27.73
N ALA A 2 -4.81 -24.06 27.57
CA ALA A 2 -4.19 -24.82 28.68
C ALA A 2 -3.74 -23.93 29.86
N ASN A 3 -3.30 -22.70 29.57
CA ASN A 3 -2.91 -21.70 30.57
C ASN A 3 -4.09 -20.86 31.10
N GLY A 4 -5.32 -21.36 31.08
CA GLY A 4 -6.47 -20.73 31.76
C GLY A 4 -7.17 -19.57 31.02
N ALA A 5 -6.86 -19.31 29.74
CA ALA A 5 -7.58 -18.31 28.95
C ALA A 5 -9.10 -18.59 28.96
N LYS A 6 -9.89 -17.55 29.27
CA LYS A 6 -11.36 -17.62 29.37
C LYS A 6 -12.06 -17.52 28.03
N HIS A 7 -11.48 -16.75 27.10
CA HIS A 7 -11.94 -16.55 25.73
C HIS A 7 -10.72 -16.33 24.83
N VAL A 8 -10.80 -16.76 23.57
CA VAL A 8 -9.77 -16.56 22.55
C VAL A 8 -10.46 -16.24 21.22
N ASP A 9 -10.15 -15.08 20.64
CA ASP A 9 -10.45 -14.79 19.24
C ASP A 9 -9.28 -15.27 18.38
N ALA A 10 -9.49 -16.36 17.65
CA ALA A 10 -8.52 -16.90 16.71
C ALA A 10 -8.77 -16.30 15.32
N VAL A 11 -7.93 -15.33 14.95
CA VAL A 11 -8.04 -14.62 13.66
C VAL A 11 -7.06 -15.22 12.66
N GLU A 12 -7.58 -15.75 11.55
CA GLU A 12 -6.80 -16.38 10.49
C GLU A 12 -7.23 -15.81 9.13
N ILE A 13 -6.28 -15.43 8.29
CA ILE A 13 -6.59 -14.84 6.98
C ILE A 13 -6.87 -15.93 5.93
N ASP A 14 -6.26 -17.12 6.06
CA ASP A 14 -6.44 -18.23 5.13
C ASP A 14 -7.49 -19.24 5.64
N PRO A 15 -8.69 -19.30 5.04
CA PRO A 15 -9.73 -20.25 5.44
C PRO A 15 -9.31 -21.71 5.29
N ARG A 16 -8.36 -22.02 4.39
CA ARG A 16 -7.87 -23.39 4.21
C ARG A 16 -6.94 -23.80 5.35
N ILE A 17 -6.07 -22.91 5.82
CA ILE A 17 -5.23 -23.18 7.01
C ILE A 17 -6.13 -23.39 8.23
N GLN A 18 -7.13 -22.54 8.43
CA GLN A 18 -8.10 -22.70 9.52
C GLN A 18 -8.84 -24.04 9.42
N GLN A 19 -9.32 -24.41 8.24
CA GLN A 19 -10.05 -25.66 8.01
C GLN A 19 -9.18 -26.89 8.33
N ILE A 20 -7.92 -26.90 7.88
CA ILE A 20 -6.95 -27.95 8.20
C ILE A 20 -6.75 -28.00 9.72
N GLY A 21 -6.57 -26.85 10.36
CA GLY A 21 -6.45 -26.76 11.81
C GLY A 21 -7.66 -27.31 12.57
N SER A 22 -8.88 -27.10 12.09
CA SER A 22 -10.09 -27.68 12.69
C SER A 22 -10.19 -29.19 12.47
N GLN A 23 -9.82 -29.69 11.29
CA GLN A 23 -10.00 -31.10 10.93
C GLN A 23 -8.94 -32.03 11.51
N ILE A 24 -7.68 -31.60 11.53
CA ILE A 24 -6.54 -32.51 11.78
C ILE A 24 -5.58 -32.06 12.88
N ASN A 25 -5.78 -30.91 13.51
CA ASN A 25 -4.91 -30.51 14.63
C ASN A 25 -5.12 -31.47 15.81
N PRO A 26 -4.07 -32.16 16.29
CA PRO A 26 -4.20 -33.18 17.34
C PRO A 26 -4.73 -32.61 18.67
N ASN A 27 -4.50 -31.32 18.92
CA ASN A 27 -4.96 -30.64 20.13
C ASN A 27 -6.41 -30.11 20.02
N LYS A 28 -7.01 -30.20 18.83
CA LYS A 28 -8.39 -29.74 18.53
C LYS A 28 -8.75 -28.39 19.16
N PRO A 29 -7.91 -27.34 19.02
CA PRO A 29 -8.12 -26.09 19.74
C PRO A 29 -9.42 -25.37 19.35
N TYR A 30 -9.89 -25.57 18.12
CA TYR A 30 -11.10 -24.94 17.60
C TYR A 30 -12.41 -25.61 18.04
N ASP A 31 -12.33 -26.78 18.67
CA ASP A 31 -13.51 -27.46 19.23
C ASP A 31 -13.85 -26.95 20.64
N ASP A 32 -12.95 -26.18 21.27
CA ASP A 32 -13.17 -25.61 22.60
C ASP A 32 -14.16 -24.42 22.51
N PRO A 33 -15.24 -24.40 23.32
CA PRO A 33 -16.25 -23.34 23.25
C PRO A 33 -15.73 -21.95 23.63
N ARG A 34 -14.53 -21.86 24.20
CA ARG A 34 -13.85 -20.58 24.50
C ARG A 34 -13.15 -19.98 23.29
N VAL A 35 -13.11 -20.67 22.14
CA VAL A 35 -12.46 -20.18 20.92
C VAL A 35 -13.50 -19.70 19.92
N SER A 36 -13.41 -18.44 19.53
CA SER A 36 -14.15 -17.87 18.42
C SER A 36 -13.22 -17.70 17.22
N VAL A 37 -13.56 -18.32 16.10
CA VAL A 37 -12.76 -18.28 14.88
C VAL A 37 -13.26 -17.16 13.98
N HIS A 38 -12.33 -16.33 13.50
CA HIS A 38 -12.61 -15.25 12.57
C HIS A 38 -11.73 -15.41 11.33
N ILE A 39 -12.35 -15.64 10.16
CA ILE A 39 -11.62 -15.63 8.89
C ILE A 39 -11.48 -14.18 8.43
N ASN A 40 -10.36 -13.55 8.77
CA ASN A 40 -10.14 -12.12 8.50
C ASN A 40 -8.66 -11.76 8.57
N ASP A 41 -8.32 -10.59 8.03
CA ASP A 41 -7.03 -9.95 8.30
C ASP A 41 -6.98 -9.47 9.77
N GLY A 42 -5.85 -9.74 10.46
CA GLY A 42 -5.70 -9.45 11.89
C GLY A 42 -5.83 -7.96 12.23
N ARG A 43 -5.34 -7.09 11.34
CA ARG A 43 -5.44 -5.64 11.53
C ARG A 43 -6.85 -5.14 11.27
N ALA A 44 -7.49 -5.65 10.22
CA ALA A 44 -8.89 -5.34 9.91
C ALA A 44 -9.83 -5.79 11.02
N PHE A 45 -9.56 -6.96 11.63
CA PHE A 45 -10.29 -7.46 12.80
C PHE A 45 -10.17 -6.49 13.98
N LEU A 46 -8.94 -6.16 14.41
CA LEU A 46 -8.72 -5.23 15.52
C LEU A 46 -9.36 -3.86 15.25
N SER A 47 -9.21 -3.32 14.04
CA SER A 47 -9.79 -2.01 13.69
C SER A 47 -11.32 -2.02 13.57
N GLY A 48 -11.93 -3.20 13.45
CA GLY A 48 -13.36 -3.38 13.20
C GLY A 48 -14.20 -3.58 14.47
N ASN A 49 -13.57 -3.73 15.63
CA ASN A 49 -14.25 -3.91 16.91
C ASN A 49 -13.69 -2.93 17.96
N THR A 50 -14.25 -2.97 19.16
CA THR A 50 -13.82 -2.14 20.30
C THR A 50 -13.39 -2.97 21.50
N ASP A 51 -13.25 -4.28 21.30
CA ASP A 51 -12.98 -5.23 22.36
C ASP A 51 -11.58 -5.01 22.93
N LYS A 52 -11.39 -5.36 24.20
CA LYS A 52 -10.09 -5.24 24.88
C LYS A 52 -9.57 -6.61 25.26
N TYR A 53 -8.26 -6.79 25.14
CA TYR A 53 -7.59 -8.06 25.34
C TYR A 53 -6.50 -7.95 26.41
N ASP A 54 -6.40 -8.97 27.27
CA ASP A 54 -5.29 -9.10 28.21
C ASP A 54 -4.00 -9.57 27.51
N LEU A 55 -4.15 -10.23 26.36
CA LEU A 55 -3.03 -10.66 25.51
C LEU A 55 -3.41 -10.52 24.04
N ILE A 56 -2.59 -9.79 23.29
CA ILE A 56 -2.61 -9.79 21.82
C ILE A 56 -1.32 -10.47 21.35
N LEU A 57 -1.45 -11.52 20.54
CA LEU A 57 -0.33 -12.31 20.06
C LEU A 57 -0.28 -12.35 18.54
N PHE A 58 0.77 -11.79 17.96
CA PHE A 58 1.07 -11.97 16.53
C PHE A 58 1.97 -13.20 16.36
N ALA A 59 1.33 -14.32 16.01
CA ALA A 59 1.96 -15.63 15.93
C ALA A 59 2.43 -15.97 14.51
N LEU A 60 3.72 -15.75 14.20
CA LEU A 60 4.31 -15.96 12.87
C LEU A 60 3.45 -15.44 11.70
N PRO A 61 3.00 -14.18 11.72
CA PRO A 61 2.12 -13.69 10.67
C PRO A 61 2.81 -13.51 9.30
N ASP A 62 4.15 -13.56 9.22
CA ASP A 62 4.88 -13.54 7.95
C ASP A 62 5.11 -14.96 7.44
N SER A 63 4.53 -15.24 6.28
CA SER A 63 4.50 -16.56 5.65
C SER A 63 5.78 -16.89 4.87
N LEU A 64 6.69 -15.92 4.65
CA LEU A 64 7.86 -16.02 3.76
C LEU A 64 7.52 -16.43 2.31
N THR A 65 6.24 -16.54 1.97
CA THR A 65 5.80 -16.92 0.63
C THR A 65 5.89 -15.71 -0.30
N LEU A 66 6.31 -15.95 -1.54
CA LEU A 66 6.19 -14.97 -2.62
C LEU A 66 4.69 -14.75 -2.86
N VAL A 67 4.18 -13.61 -2.39
CA VAL A 67 2.83 -13.16 -2.75
C VAL A 67 2.85 -12.92 -4.26
N SER A 68 2.16 -13.78 -5.01
CA SER A 68 1.92 -13.55 -6.43
C SER A 68 0.87 -12.46 -6.56
N GLY A 69 1.28 -11.29 -7.01
CA GLY A 69 0.36 -10.17 -7.20
C GLY A 69 1.01 -9.05 -7.99
N ALA A 70 0.22 -8.40 -8.83
CA ALA A 70 0.60 -7.21 -9.60
C ALA A 70 0.92 -5.97 -8.71
N SER A 71 1.09 -6.15 -7.40
CA SER A 71 1.43 -5.12 -6.43
C SER A 71 2.59 -5.59 -5.57
N GLN A 72 3.54 -4.69 -5.27
CA GLN A 72 4.68 -4.96 -4.37
C GLN A 72 4.26 -5.12 -2.90
N LEU A 73 2.96 -5.05 -2.63
CA LEU A 73 2.38 -4.98 -1.32
C LEU A 73 2.23 -6.37 -0.69
N ARG A 74 3.01 -6.64 0.35
CA ARG A 74 2.78 -7.77 1.24
C ARG A 74 1.89 -7.28 2.38
N LEU A 75 0.62 -7.71 2.42
CA LEU A 75 -0.33 -7.32 3.47
C LEU A 75 0.24 -7.51 4.88
N GLU A 76 0.98 -8.59 5.08
CA GLU A 76 1.63 -8.91 6.36
C GLU A 76 2.54 -7.78 6.85
N SER A 77 3.13 -6.98 5.96
CA SER A 77 3.97 -5.83 6.37
C SER A 77 3.17 -4.71 7.03
N TYR A 78 1.87 -4.59 6.75
CA TYR A 78 1.00 -3.62 7.43
C TYR A 78 0.71 -3.97 8.88
N LEU A 79 0.78 -5.26 9.25
CA LEU A 79 0.64 -5.68 10.66
C LEU A 79 1.77 -5.12 11.52
N PHE A 80 2.94 -4.85 10.92
CA PHE A 80 4.14 -4.39 11.61
C PHE A 80 4.41 -2.89 11.51
N THR A 81 3.42 -2.13 11.02
CA THR A 81 3.51 -0.67 11.00
C THR A 81 3.32 -0.07 12.39
N GLU A 82 3.87 1.10 12.61
CA GLU A 82 3.64 1.92 13.80
C GLU A 82 2.13 2.06 14.11
N GLN A 83 1.32 2.34 13.09
CA GLN A 83 -0.14 2.48 13.23
C GLN A 83 -0.82 1.19 13.66
N SER A 84 -0.36 0.03 13.17
CA SER A 84 -0.87 -1.28 13.58
C SER A 84 -0.46 -1.62 15.01
N MET A 85 0.77 -1.29 15.41
CA MET A 85 1.22 -1.45 16.80
C MET A 85 0.47 -0.54 17.76
N GLN A 86 0.15 0.70 17.33
CA GLN A 86 -0.69 1.61 18.09
C GLN A 86 -2.11 1.04 18.24
N ALA A 87 -2.70 0.53 17.16
CA ALA A 87 -4.00 -0.12 17.23
C ALA A 87 -4.00 -1.33 18.18
N ALA A 88 -2.95 -2.17 18.15
CA ALA A 88 -2.80 -3.27 19.09
C ALA A 88 -2.72 -2.77 20.54
N ARG A 89 -1.89 -1.75 20.82
CA ARG A 89 -1.79 -1.12 22.15
C ARG A 89 -3.12 -0.59 22.64
N ASP A 90 -3.87 0.09 21.77
CA ASP A 90 -5.16 0.66 22.11
C ASP A 90 -6.18 -0.43 22.47
N HIS A 91 -6.08 -1.63 21.88
CA HIS A 91 -6.95 -2.79 22.16
C HIS A 91 -6.48 -3.63 23.36
N LEU A 92 -5.43 -3.24 24.07
CA LEU A 92 -5.06 -3.88 25.33
C LEU A 92 -5.87 -3.34 26.52
N THR A 93 -6.20 -4.23 27.45
CA THR A 93 -6.63 -3.83 28.80
C THR A 93 -5.48 -3.09 29.51
N ASP A 94 -5.76 -2.42 30.63
CA ASP A 94 -4.73 -1.67 31.36
C ASP A 94 -3.62 -2.56 31.94
N GLN A 95 -3.88 -3.87 32.04
CA GLN A 95 -2.91 -4.89 32.45
C GLN A 95 -2.46 -5.76 31.27
N GLY A 96 -2.85 -5.41 30.05
CA GLY A 96 -2.64 -6.23 28.87
C GLY A 96 -1.19 -6.22 28.38
N VAL A 97 -0.85 -7.27 27.64
CA VAL A 97 0.47 -7.50 27.04
C VAL A 97 0.31 -7.75 25.55
N PHE A 98 1.18 -7.14 24.75
CA PHE A 98 1.38 -7.50 23.36
C PHE A 98 2.62 -8.39 23.22
N ALA A 99 2.52 -9.42 22.38
CA ALA A 99 3.67 -10.21 22.00
C ALA A 99 3.65 -10.55 20.51
N MET A 100 4.84 -10.69 19.93
CA MET A 100 5.02 -11.20 18.58
C MET A 100 6.25 -12.10 18.52
N TYR A 101 6.21 -13.08 17.64
CA TYR A 101 7.36 -13.94 17.41
C TYR A 101 7.43 -14.44 15.98
N ASN A 102 8.66 -14.52 15.46
CA ASN A 102 8.96 -15.11 14.17
C ASN A 102 10.44 -15.47 14.04
N TYR A 103 10.79 -16.14 12.94
CA TYR A 103 12.15 -16.45 12.53
C TYR A 103 12.76 -15.26 11.78
N TYR A 104 13.36 -14.32 12.51
CA TYR A 104 13.99 -13.14 11.95
C TYR A 104 15.47 -13.41 11.67
N ARG A 105 15.86 -13.33 10.39
CA ARG A 105 17.21 -13.68 9.93
C ARG A 105 18.22 -12.54 10.04
N GLU A 106 17.74 -11.32 10.27
CA GLU A 106 18.54 -10.11 10.23
C GLU A 106 18.41 -9.34 11.55
N PRO A 107 19.52 -9.02 12.26
CA PRO A 107 19.47 -8.32 13.54
C PRO A 107 18.80 -6.94 13.45
N TRP A 108 19.04 -6.20 12.35
CA TRP A 108 18.42 -4.88 12.15
C TRP A 108 16.89 -4.96 12.03
N LEU A 109 16.33 -6.09 11.59
CA LEU A 109 14.89 -6.28 11.49
C LEU A 109 14.27 -6.48 12.87
N ILE A 110 14.93 -7.27 13.73
CA ILE A 110 14.55 -7.43 15.14
C ILE A 110 14.57 -6.08 15.83
N ASN A 111 15.65 -5.30 15.66
CA ASN A 111 15.79 -3.98 16.24
C ASN A 111 14.76 -2.97 15.70
N ARG A 112 14.40 -3.02 14.41
CA ARG A 112 13.30 -2.21 13.86
C ARG A 112 11.99 -2.52 14.57
N LEU A 113 11.67 -3.80 14.74
CA LEU A 113 10.43 -4.23 15.39
C LEU A 113 10.40 -3.85 16.88
N ALA A 114 11.50 -4.11 17.59
CA ALA A 114 11.66 -3.72 18.99
C ALA A 114 11.59 -2.20 19.18
N GLY A 115 12.28 -1.43 18.32
CA GLY A 115 12.24 0.03 18.33
C GLY A 115 10.87 0.60 18.00
N THR A 116 10.10 -0.07 17.12
CA THR A 116 8.72 0.33 16.80
C THR A 116 7.80 0.18 18.02
N VAL A 117 7.86 -0.95 18.73
CA VAL A 117 7.03 -1.12 19.93
C VAL A 117 7.52 -0.28 21.10
N ASP A 118 8.83 -0.06 21.24
CA ASP A 118 9.39 0.87 22.23
C ASP A 118 8.86 2.31 22.03
N GLU A 119 8.80 2.79 20.78
CA GLU A 119 8.26 4.11 20.44
C GLU A 119 6.75 4.22 20.70
N VAL A 120 5.98 3.19 20.35
CA VAL A 120 4.50 3.19 20.50
C VAL A 120 4.04 3.04 21.95
N TYR A 121 4.74 2.21 22.74
CA TYR A 121 4.39 1.93 24.13
C TYR A 121 5.10 2.86 25.12
N GLY A 122 6.19 3.51 24.70
CA GLY A 122 6.93 4.49 25.48
C GLY A 122 7.95 3.88 26.46
N HIS A 123 8.25 2.59 26.35
CA HIS A 123 9.24 1.90 27.17
C HIS A 123 9.79 0.65 26.47
N ALA A 124 10.95 0.17 26.94
CA ALA A 124 11.64 -0.97 26.36
C ALA A 124 10.79 -2.26 26.38
N PRO A 125 10.77 -3.04 25.28
CA PRO A 125 10.21 -4.39 25.26
C PRO A 125 11.18 -5.43 25.86
N CYS A 126 10.63 -6.58 26.24
CA CYS A 126 11.39 -7.81 26.37
C CYS A 126 11.72 -8.35 24.97
N LEU A 127 12.98 -8.76 24.76
CA LEU A 127 13.48 -9.38 23.56
C LEU A 127 14.22 -10.67 23.92
N ASP A 128 13.61 -11.80 23.60
CA ASP A 128 14.23 -13.12 23.73
C ASP A 128 14.65 -13.64 22.35
N THR A 129 15.95 -13.92 22.17
CA THR A 129 16.49 -14.48 20.93
C THR A 129 16.99 -15.91 21.16
N PHE A 130 16.52 -16.85 20.34
CA PHE A 130 16.86 -18.26 20.43
C PHE A 130 17.75 -18.66 19.25
N THR A 131 19.06 -18.49 19.42
CA THR A 131 20.05 -18.82 18.37
C THR A 131 20.16 -20.32 18.10
N ALA A 132 19.82 -21.17 19.07
CA ALA A 132 19.78 -22.62 18.91
C ALA A 132 18.63 -23.11 18.00
N VAL A 133 17.60 -22.29 17.75
CA VAL A 133 16.40 -22.67 16.99
C VAL A 133 16.17 -21.66 15.84
N GLN A 134 16.99 -21.75 14.80
CA GLN A 134 16.77 -21.09 13.50
C GLN A 134 16.51 -19.57 13.53
N SER A 135 17.14 -18.83 14.47
CA SER A 135 16.98 -17.38 14.63
C SER A 135 15.55 -16.94 15.00
N LEU A 136 14.86 -17.73 15.83
CA LEU A 136 13.60 -17.31 16.45
C LEU A 136 13.85 -16.12 17.39
N ALA A 137 13.02 -15.08 17.28
CA ALA A 137 12.95 -14.03 18.29
C ALA A 137 11.51 -13.80 18.74
N VAL A 138 11.37 -13.50 20.03
CA VAL A 138 10.12 -13.13 20.68
C VAL A 138 10.28 -11.70 21.21
N ILE A 139 9.33 -10.84 20.84
CA ILE A 139 9.24 -9.47 21.36
C ILE A 139 7.96 -9.39 22.16
N ALA A 140 8.04 -9.01 23.43
CA ALA A 140 6.89 -8.86 24.32
C ALA A 140 6.93 -7.52 25.05
N ILE A 141 5.78 -6.87 25.18
CA ILE A 141 5.67 -5.56 25.82
C ILE A 141 4.32 -5.40 26.50
N GLY A 142 4.34 -4.99 27.76
CA GLY A 142 3.14 -4.62 28.50
C GLY A 142 2.60 -3.27 28.03
N LYS A 143 1.28 -3.04 28.14
CA LYS A 143 0.71 -1.69 27.94
C LYS A 143 1.36 -0.65 28.86
N GLU A 144 1.68 -1.09 30.07
CA GLU A 144 2.55 -0.42 31.04
C GLU A 144 3.77 -1.31 31.33
N GLN A 145 4.90 -0.70 31.69
CA GLN A 145 6.18 -1.40 31.90
C GLN A 145 6.09 -2.56 32.91
N GLY A 146 5.25 -2.41 33.94
CA GLY A 146 5.07 -3.43 34.98
C GLY A 146 4.22 -4.64 34.59
N ASN A 147 3.52 -4.61 33.44
CA ASN A 147 2.61 -5.68 33.03
C ASN A 147 3.35 -6.90 32.45
N VAL A 148 4.64 -6.77 32.13
CA VAL A 148 5.46 -7.85 31.57
C VAL A 148 6.74 -8.05 32.39
N VAL A 149 7.13 -9.30 32.58
CA VAL A 149 8.38 -9.66 33.27
C VAL A 149 9.34 -10.26 32.26
N CYS A 150 10.43 -9.55 31.97
CA CYS A 150 11.48 -10.05 31.07
C CYS A 150 12.36 -11.08 31.77
N ALA A 151 12.90 -12.03 31.01
CA ALA A 151 13.96 -12.89 31.49
C ALA A 151 15.22 -12.07 31.84
N PRO A 152 16.14 -12.59 32.68
CA PRO A 152 17.40 -11.90 32.98
C PRO A 152 18.16 -11.55 31.70
N ASN A 153 18.57 -10.29 31.56
CA ASN A 153 19.25 -9.74 30.38
C ASN A 153 18.44 -9.78 29.06
N ALA A 154 17.11 -9.96 29.12
CA ALA A 154 16.23 -9.95 27.95
C ALA A 154 15.49 -8.62 27.75
N VAL A 155 15.88 -7.55 28.44
CA VAL A 155 15.33 -6.20 28.18
C VAL A 155 16.07 -5.60 27.00
N TRP A 156 15.34 -5.16 25.98
CA TRP A 156 15.94 -4.47 24.83
C TRP A 156 16.43 -3.08 25.24
N ASP A 157 17.73 -2.84 25.15
CA ASP A 157 18.32 -1.56 25.52
C ASP A 157 18.70 -0.74 24.29
N ARG A 158 17.84 0.24 23.96
CA ARG A 158 18.06 1.20 22.86
C ARG A 158 19.42 1.90 22.97
N ALA A 159 19.90 2.22 24.17
CA ALA A 159 21.14 2.97 24.37
C ALA A 159 22.39 2.13 24.07
N SER A 160 22.28 0.81 24.16
CA SER A 160 23.37 -0.12 23.88
C SER A 160 23.57 -0.43 22.38
N ILE A 161 22.61 -0.04 21.54
CA ILE A 161 22.58 -0.40 20.11
C ILE A 161 22.87 0.84 19.26
N ALA A 162 23.69 0.69 18.23
CA ALA A 162 23.98 1.79 17.32
C ALA A 162 22.70 2.23 16.58
N ALA A 163 22.45 3.54 16.49
CA ALA A 163 21.25 4.06 15.84
C ALA A 163 21.07 3.57 14.38
N ALA A 164 22.16 3.32 13.66
CA ALA A 164 22.14 2.75 12.29
C ALA A 164 21.61 1.29 12.24
N GLU A 165 21.61 0.60 13.37
CA GLU A 165 21.07 -0.75 13.55
C GLU A 165 19.64 -0.76 14.08
N ILE A 166 19.04 0.41 14.31
CA ILE A 166 17.63 0.59 14.64
C ILE A 166 16.98 1.41 13.52
N PRO A 167 16.69 0.80 12.37
CA PRO A 167 16.01 1.52 11.30
C PRO A 167 14.65 2.04 11.78
N PRO A 168 14.18 3.18 11.25
CA PRO A 168 12.92 3.77 11.68
C PRO A 168 11.74 2.80 11.45
N PRO A 169 10.66 2.96 12.23
CA PRO A 169 9.45 2.16 12.05
C PRO A 169 8.93 2.18 10.61
N ALA A 170 8.35 1.05 10.20
CA ALA A 170 7.51 1.04 9.01
C ALA A 170 6.20 1.78 9.33
N VAL A 171 5.67 2.51 8.37
CA VAL A 171 4.40 3.25 8.51
C VAL A 171 3.45 2.86 7.38
N ASP A 172 2.16 3.09 7.55
CA ASP A 172 1.14 2.78 6.52
C ASP A 172 1.45 3.38 5.15
N ASP A 173 1.99 4.60 5.12
CA ASP A 173 2.35 5.24 3.87
C ASP A 173 3.53 4.55 3.16
N ARG A 174 4.36 3.83 3.92
CA ARG A 174 5.57 3.17 3.46
C ARG A 174 5.79 1.84 4.21
N PRO A 175 4.97 0.82 3.93
CA PRO A 175 4.88 -0.42 4.71
C PRO A 175 5.96 -1.44 4.28
N PHE A 176 7.21 -1.01 4.12
CA PHE A 176 8.29 -1.88 3.63
C PHE A 176 9.15 -2.41 4.78
N LEU A 177 8.59 -3.38 5.52
CA LEU A 177 9.23 -3.97 6.71
C LEU A 177 10.64 -4.52 6.43
N TYR A 178 10.85 -5.12 5.26
CA TYR A 178 12.14 -5.74 4.88
C TYR A 178 13.11 -4.78 4.20
N LEU A 179 12.73 -3.52 3.99
CA LEU A 179 13.59 -2.53 3.36
C LEU A 179 14.33 -1.72 4.44
N LYS A 180 15.59 -2.07 4.72
CA LYS A 180 16.39 -1.42 5.77
C LYS A 180 16.51 0.09 5.56
N GLU A 181 16.85 0.53 4.35
CA GLU A 181 17.11 1.94 4.03
C GLU A 181 16.15 2.47 2.96
N ARG A 182 15.97 3.80 2.90
CA ARG A 182 15.13 4.46 1.89
C ARG A 182 15.81 4.51 0.54
N THR A 183 15.82 3.38 -0.16
CA THR A 183 16.45 3.25 -1.48
C THR A 183 15.64 2.31 -2.39
N ILE A 184 15.92 2.38 -3.68
CA ILE A 184 15.45 1.41 -4.66
C ILE A 184 16.58 0.39 -4.85
N PRO A 185 16.37 -0.90 -4.49
CA PRO A 185 17.40 -1.92 -4.65
C PRO A 185 17.95 -1.96 -6.09
N THR A 186 19.26 -2.17 -6.24
CA THR A 186 19.95 -2.19 -7.54
C THR A 186 19.32 -3.19 -8.51
N LEU A 187 18.87 -4.35 -8.01
CA LEU A 187 18.18 -5.34 -8.82
C LEU A 187 16.89 -4.77 -9.46
N TYR A 188 16.12 -3.98 -8.73
CA TYR A 188 14.92 -3.33 -9.27
C TYR A 188 15.29 -2.29 -10.31
N LEU A 189 16.35 -1.51 -10.10
CA LEU A 189 16.83 -0.56 -11.12
C LEU A 189 17.26 -1.26 -12.41
N LEU A 190 17.93 -2.41 -12.32
CA LEU A 190 18.31 -3.22 -13.49
C LEU A 190 17.09 -3.76 -14.23
N VAL A 191 16.10 -4.30 -13.50
CA VAL A 191 14.86 -4.83 -14.10
C VAL A 191 14.04 -3.70 -14.73
N ILE A 192 13.92 -2.54 -14.07
CA ILE A 192 13.26 -1.35 -14.62
C ILE A 192 13.97 -0.90 -15.90
N ALA A 193 15.30 -0.82 -15.90
CA ALA A 193 16.07 -0.45 -17.08
C ALA A 193 15.85 -1.42 -18.24
N LEU A 194 15.78 -2.73 -17.97
CA LEU A 194 15.48 -3.76 -18.97
C LEU A 194 14.07 -3.61 -19.52
N ILE A 195 13.07 -3.43 -18.65
CA ILE A 195 11.66 -3.23 -19.05
C ILE A 195 11.56 -1.99 -19.94
N LEU A 196 12.11 -0.85 -19.51
CA LEU A 196 12.09 0.39 -20.30
C LEU A 196 12.86 0.27 -21.61
N GLY A 197 13.97 -0.47 -21.63
CA GLY A 197 14.74 -0.76 -22.84
C GLY A 197 13.95 -1.57 -23.87
N VAL A 198 13.33 -2.67 -23.44
CA VAL A 198 12.47 -3.51 -24.30
C VAL A 198 11.24 -2.73 -24.76
N SER A 199 10.65 -1.92 -23.88
CA SER A 199 9.51 -1.06 -24.19
C SER A 199 9.84 -0.04 -25.26
N LEU A 200 10.99 0.64 -25.11
CA LEU A 200 11.47 1.62 -26.08
C LEU A 200 11.75 0.97 -27.44
N LEU A 201 12.35 -0.22 -27.44
CA LEU A 201 12.59 -0.99 -28.65
C LEU A 201 11.25 -1.37 -29.33
N GLY A 202 10.28 -1.86 -28.56
CA GLY A 202 8.93 -2.16 -29.06
C GLY A 202 8.24 -0.95 -29.67
N VAL A 203 8.24 0.19 -28.97
CA VAL A 203 7.69 1.45 -29.48
C VAL A 203 8.41 1.90 -30.76
N ARG A 204 9.73 1.73 -30.83
CA ARG A 204 10.53 2.12 -32.01
C ARG A 204 10.29 1.21 -33.22
N ILE A 205 10.06 -0.09 -33.00
CA ILE A 205 9.80 -1.08 -34.05
C ILE A 205 8.36 -0.97 -34.56
N PHE A 206 7.37 -0.94 -33.65
CA PHE A 206 5.95 -1.00 -34.00
C PHE A 206 5.28 0.37 -34.12
N GLY A 207 5.71 1.36 -33.34
CA GLY A 207 5.14 2.72 -33.31
C GLY A 207 5.82 3.73 -34.25
N GLY A 208 6.93 3.36 -34.88
CA GLY A 208 7.68 4.19 -35.83
C GLY A 208 8.71 5.14 -35.17
N PRO A 209 9.19 6.17 -35.90
CA PRO A 209 10.25 7.05 -35.40
C PRO A 209 9.79 7.91 -34.21
N LEU A 210 10.55 7.94 -33.11
CA LEU A 210 10.24 8.72 -31.90
C LEU A 210 9.98 10.22 -32.15
N ARG A 211 10.55 10.78 -33.23
CA ARG A 211 10.31 12.18 -33.63
C ARG A 211 8.83 12.46 -33.95
N SER A 212 8.08 11.49 -34.46
CA SER A 212 6.64 11.65 -34.74
C SER A 212 5.82 11.84 -33.46
N MET A 213 6.31 11.35 -32.32
CA MET A 213 5.65 11.44 -31.01
C MET A 213 5.93 12.75 -30.28
N SER A 214 6.93 13.52 -30.73
CA SER A 214 7.35 14.78 -30.06
C SER A 214 6.22 15.81 -29.91
N GLY A 215 5.24 15.78 -30.81
CA GLY A 215 4.04 16.64 -30.75
C GLY A 215 2.98 16.22 -29.72
N TYR A 216 3.16 15.08 -29.05
CA TYR A 216 2.22 14.48 -28.10
C TYR A 216 2.84 14.29 -26.71
N ALA A 217 3.83 15.11 -26.36
CA ALA A 217 4.46 15.06 -25.05
C ALA A 217 3.46 15.29 -23.90
N ASP A 218 2.41 16.09 -24.13
CA ASP A 218 1.30 16.25 -23.18
C ASP A 218 0.60 14.91 -22.90
N LEU A 219 0.26 14.14 -23.93
CA LEU A 219 -0.36 12.82 -23.80
C LEU A 219 0.58 11.78 -23.17
N PHE A 220 1.88 11.88 -23.42
CA PHE A 220 2.89 11.07 -22.75
C PHE A 220 2.86 11.27 -21.23
N PHE A 221 2.94 12.53 -20.76
CA PHE A 221 2.90 12.81 -19.32
C PHE A 221 1.54 12.46 -18.69
N MET A 222 0.42 12.61 -19.43
CA MET A 222 -0.89 12.11 -18.97
C MET A 222 -0.88 10.60 -18.77
N GLY A 223 -0.18 9.84 -19.63
CA GLY A 223 -0.02 8.39 -19.50
C GLY A 223 0.79 8.01 -18.27
N VAL A 224 1.91 8.69 -18.04
CA VAL A 224 2.74 8.51 -16.82
C VAL A 224 1.90 8.71 -15.56
N ALA A 225 1.16 9.81 -15.51
CA ALA A 225 0.34 10.17 -14.36
C ALA A 225 -0.84 9.22 -14.15
N PHE A 226 -1.48 8.78 -15.24
CA PHE A 226 -2.61 7.85 -15.19
C PHE A 226 -2.19 6.49 -14.63
N LEU A 227 -1.09 5.89 -15.12
CA LEU A 227 -0.70 4.57 -14.64
C LEU A 227 -0.27 4.60 -13.17
N LEU A 228 0.38 5.68 -12.72
CA LEU A 228 0.69 5.88 -11.30
C LEU A 228 -0.57 6.01 -10.42
N LEU A 229 -1.63 6.65 -10.91
CA LEU A 229 -2.91 6.72 -10.20
C LEU A 229 -3.57 5.35 -10.10
N GLU A 230 -3.54 4.58 -11.19
CA GLU A 230 -4.11 3.25 -11.25
C GLU A 230 -3.41 2.31 -10.28
N THR A 231 -2.07 2.23 -10.30
CA THR A 231 -1.32 1.34 -9.42
C THR A 231 -1.51 1.71 -7.94
N ARG A 232 -1.49 3.01 -7.60
CA ARG A 232 -1.82 3.47 -6.24
C ARG A 232 -3.24 3.06 -5.82
N SER A 233 -4.21 3.14 -6.71
CA SER A 233 -5.60 2.76 -6.41
C SER A 233 -5.69 1.28 -6.07
N ILE A 234 -5.00 0.42 -6.82
CA ILE A 234 -4.91 -1.02 -6.52
C ILE A 234 -4.31 -1.25 -5.13
N THR A 235 -3.18 -0.62 -4.82
CA THR A 235 -2.54 -0.74 -3.49
C THR A 235 -3.44 -0.24 -2.36
N THR A 236 -4.15 0.86 -2.56
CA THR A 236 -5.02 1.45 -1.53
C THR A 236 -6.21 0.53 -1.23
N PHE A 237 -6.85 -0.02 -2.27
CA PHE A 237 -7.94 -0.97 -2.10
C PHE A 237 -7.47 -2.29 -1.48
N ALA A 238 -6.29 -2.76 -1.87
CA ALA A 238 -5.65 -3.91 -1.25
C ALA A 238 -5.45 -3.71 0.26
N LEU A 239 -5.05 -2.51 0.70
CA LEU A 239 -4.96 -2.19 2.12
C LEU A 239 -6.34 -2.14 2.80
N LEU A 240 -7.35 -1.53 2.16
CA LEU A 240 -8.64 -1.27 2.81
C LEU A 240 -9.55 -2.50 2.88
N PHE A 241 -9.42 -3.42 1.92
CA PHE A 241 -10.32 -4.55 1.71
C PHE A 241 -9.60 -5.90 1.52
N GLY A 242 -8.27 -5.92 1.58
CA GLY A 242 -7.44 -7.12 1.38
C GLY A 242 -6.98 -7.34 -0.07
N THR A 243 -5.97 -8.18 -0.27
CA THR A 243 -5.36 -8.51 -1.57
C THR A 243 -6.02 -9.73 -2.19
N THR A 244 -7.31 -9.64 -2.49
CA THR A 244 -8.02 -10.72 -3.20
C THR A 244 -8.08 -10.43 -4.70
N TRP A 245 -8.16 -11.48 -5.51
CA TRP A 245 -8.44 -11.34 -6.95
C TRP A 245 -9.75 -10.58 -7.19
N LEU A 246 -10.72 -10.72 -6.27
CA LEU A 246 -12.00 -10.00 -6.31
C LEU A 246 -11.81 -8.50 -6.11
N VAL A 247 -11.04 -8.07 -5.11
CA VAL A 247 -10.74 -6.65 -4.86
C VAL A 247 -10.03 -6.04 -6.07
N ASN A 248 -9.03 -6.73 -6.62
CA ASN A 248 -8.35 -6.27 -7.84
C ASN A 248 -9.34 -6.12 -9.01
N ALA A 249 -10.22 -7.10 -9.25
CA ALA A 249 -11.21 -7.05 -10.31
C ALA A 249 -12.20 -5.87 -10.14
N LEU A 250 -12.62 -5.58 -8.92
CA LEU A 250 -13.46 -4.43 -8.60
C LEU A 250 -12.74 -3.10 -8.89
N VAL A 251 -11.45 -2.99 -8.56
CA VAL A 251 -10.66 -1.79 -8.87
C VAL A 251 -10.58 -1.57 -10.37
N PHE A 252 -10.21 -2.60 -11.14
CA PHE A 252 -10.14 -2.50 -12.61
C PHE A 252 -11.49 -2.14 -13.22
N THR A 253 -12.57 -2.74 -12.73
CA THR A 253 -13.93 -2.40 -13.16
C THR A 253 -14.27 -0.94 -12.84
N GLY A 254 -13.90 -0.46 -11.64
CA GLY A 254 -14.06 0.94 -11.25
C GLY A 254 -13.31 1.91 -12.17
N VAL A 255 -12.04 1.61 -12.49
CA VAL A 255 -11.25 2.39 -13.45
C VAL A 255 -11.92 2.41 -14.83
N LEU A 256 -12.32 1.25 -15.35
CA LEU A 256 -12.96 1.15 -16.66
C LEU A 256 -14.30 1.90 -16.71
N LEU A 257 -15.11 1.82 -15.65
CA LEU A 257 -16.36 2.58 -15.55
C LEU A 257 -16.11 4.09 -15.48
N ALA A 258 -15.09 4.53 -14.74
CA ALA A 258 -14.70 5.94 -14.68
C ALA A 258 -14.22 6.46 -16.05
N VAL A 259 -13.41 5.67 -16.77
CA VAL A 259 -12.96 5.96 -18.14
C VAL A 259 -14.18 6.05 -19.08
N LEU A 260 -15.07 5.06 -19.05
CA LEU A 260 -16.27 5.02 -19.88
C LEU A 260 -17.18 6.23 -19.62
N ALA A 261 -17.42 6.56 -18.35
CA ALA A 261 -18.21 7.73 -17.98
C ALA A 261 -17.60 9.03 -18.50
N ALA A 262 -16.27 9.17 -18.43
CA ALA A 262 -15.57 10.35 -18.96
C ALA A 262 -15.70 10.46 -20.49
N ILE A 263 -15.64 9.34 -21.21
CA ILE A 263 -15.85 9.29 -22.67
C ILE A 263 -17.29 9.68 -23.02
N GLU A 264 -18.29 9.13 -22.34
CA GLU A 264 -19.70 9.44 -22.59
C GLU A 264 -20.02 10.92 -22.30
N ILE A 265 -19.44 11.50 -21.26
CA ILE A 265 -19.61 12.92 -20.94
C ILE A 265 -18.96 13.81 -21.99
N THR A 266 -17.73 13.52 -22.42
CA THR A 266 -17.05 14.33 -23.46
C THR A 266 -17.65 14.16 -24.85
N LYS A 267 -18.38 13.06 -25.09
CA LYS A 267 -19.18 12.85 -26.30
C LYS A 267 -20.45 13.68 -26.31
N LYS A 268 -21.15 13.77 -25.17
CA LYS A 268 -22.45 14.46 -25.05
C LYS A 268 -22.34 15.95 -24.71
N PHE A 269 -21.32 16.34 -23.97
CA PHE A 269 -21.16 17.68 -23.42
C PHE A 269 -19.78 18.25 -23.70
N THR A 270 -19.72 19.56 -23.97
CA THR A 270 -18.47 20.31 -24.09
C THR A 270 -18.08 20.89 -22.73
N VAL A 271 -17.32 20.11 -21.97
CA VAL A 271 -16.84 20.55 -20.65
C VAL A 271 -15.67 21.52 -20.81
N PRO A 272 -15.71 22.72 -20.19
CA PRO A 272 -14.64 23.70 -20.34
C PRO A 272 -13.33 23.18 -19.74
N ARG A 273 -12.23 23.26 -20.50
CA ARG A 273 -10.90 22.77 -20.10
C ARG A 273 -10.45 23.27 -18.71
N ARG A 274 -10.78 24.53 -18.36
CA ARG A 274 -10.47 25.10 -17.04
C ARG A 274 -11.14 24.33 -15.91
N ALA A 275 -12.41 23.95 -16.06
CA ALA A 275 -13.15 23.20 -15.06
C ALA A 275 -12.57 21.79 -14.87
N ILE A 276 -12.20 21.11 -15.97
CA ILE A 276 -11.54 19.79 -15.91
C ILE A 276 -10.23 19.86 -15.13
N ILE A 277 -9.38 20.86 -15.43
CA ILE A 277 -8.10 21.04 -14.75
C ILE A 277 -8.31 21.32 -13.26
N ILE A 278 -9.22 22.24 -12.91
CA ILE A 278 -9.54 22.55 -11.51
C ILE A 278 -10.04 21.30 -10.78
N ALA A 279 -10.98 20.56 -11.38
CA ALA A 279 -11.52 19.33 -10.79
C ALA A 279 -10.44 18.26 -10.60
N LEU A 280 -9.55 18.08 -11.59
CA LEU A 280 -8.43 17.14 -11.49
C LEU A 280 -7.52 17.49 -10.32
N PHE A 281 -7.01 18.72 -10.24
CA PHE A 281 -6.11 19.11 -9.15
C PHE A 281 -6.80 19.15 -7.78
N ALA A 282 -8.08 19.53 -7.71
CA ALA A 282 -8.86 19.46 -6.49
C ALA A 282 -9.03 18.01 -6.01
N SER A 283 -9.33 17.08 -6.93
CA SER A 283 -9.46 15.66 -6.60
C SER A 283 -8.13 15.03 -6.18
N LEU A 284 -7.01 15.41 -6.80
CA LEU A 284 -5.67 14.98 -6.39
C LEU A 284 -5.29 15.55 -5.03
N LEU A 285 -5.60 16.83 -4.77
CA LEU A 285 -5.37 17.44 -3.46
C LEU A 285 -6.18 16.73 -2.38
N LEU A 286 -7.46 16.44 -2.62
CA LEU A 286 -8.29 15.67 -1.70
C LEU A 286 -7.70 14.28 -1.44
N ALA A 287 -7.26 13.58 -2.49
CA ALA A 287 -6.63 12.27 -2.39
C ALA A 287 -5.25 12.30 -1.72
N PHE A 288 -4.59 13.46 -1.66
CA PHE A 288 -3.33 13.66 -0.94
C PHE A 288 -3.56 14.01 0.54
N LEU A 289 -4.61 14.77 0.85
CA LEU A 289 -4.88 15.24 2.21
C LEU A 289 -5.51 14.16 3.11
N VAL A 290 -6.20 13.17 2.52
CA VAL A 290 -6.82 12.07 3.28
C VAL A 290 -5.85 10.88 3.39
N PRO A 291 -5.31 10.59 4.59
CA PRO A 291 -4.45 9.42 4.78
C PRO A 291 -5.26 8.12 4.77
N ASN A 292 -4.65 7.04 4.30
CA ASN A 292 -5.31 5.72 4.24
C ASN A 292 -5.75 5.20 5.61
N SER A 293 -5.01 5.53 6.67
CA SER A 293 -5.34 5.16 8.06
C SER A 293 -6.68 5.72 8.52
N ALA A 294 -7.08 6.91 8.06
CA ALA A 294 -8.37 7.52 8.40
C ALA A 294 -9.55 6.71 7.83
N LEU A 295 -9.36 6.03 6.70
CA LEU A 295 -10.38 5.19 6.07
C LEU A 295 -10.54 3.86 6.80
N LEU A 296 -9.48 3.33 7.42
CA LEU A 296 -9.51 2.07 8.16
C LEU A 296 -10.40 2.16 9.42
N GLY A 297 -10.56 3.33 10.02
CA GLY A 297 -11.47 3.52 11.16
C GLY A 297 -12.95 3.60 10.80
N LEU A 298 -13.30 3.66 9.50
CA LEU A 298 -14.68 3.78 9.06
C LEU A 298 -15.37 2.42 8.96
N PRO A 299 -16.70 2.34 9.22
CA PRO A 299 -17.52 1.18 8.89
C PRO A 299 -17.42 0.84 7.39
N ILE A 300 -17.54 -0.45 7.06
CA ILE A 300 -17.33 -0.97 5.70
C ILE A 300 -18.08 -0.17 4.61
N PRO A 301 -19.37 0.19 4.74
CA PRO A 301 -20.08 0.93 3.69
C PRO A 301 -19.50 2.32 3.44
N LEU A 302 -19.13 3.04 4.50
CA LEU A 302 -18.54 4.38 4.41
C LEU A 302 -17.11 4.29 3.89
N ARG A 303 -16.32 3.32 4.39
CA ARG A 303 -14.97 3.04 3.90
C ARG A 303 -14.97 2.82 2.39
N LEU A 304 -15.89 1.99 1.88
CA LEU A 304 -16.04 1.72 0.46
C LEU A 304 -16.40 2.98 -0.33
N LEU A 305 -17.39 3.74 0.13
CA LEU A 305 -17.83 4.97 -0.54
C LEU A 305 -16.67 5.97 -0.68
N PHE A 306 -15.96 6.27 0.41
CA PHE A 306 -14.84 7.22 0.39
C PHE A 306 -13.65 6.69 -0.41
N ALA A 307 -13.32 5.39 -0.32
CA ALA A 307 -12.27 4.79 -1.11
C ALA A 307 -12.53 4.92 -2.62
N VAL A 308 -13.76 4.62 -3.05
CA VAL A 308 -14.21 4.75 -4.44
C VAL A 308 -14.09 6.20 -4.91
N ILE A 309 -14.58 7.16 -4.13
CA ILE A 309 -14.51 8.58 -4.50
C ILE A 309 -13.05 9.05 -4.61
N LEU A 310 -12.23 8.79 -3.60
CA LEU A 310 -10.84 9.27 -3.56
C LEU A 310 -9.95 8.64 -4.64
N ALA A 311 -10.20 7.37 -4.99
CA ALA A 311 -9.43 6.68 -6.02
C ALA A 311 -9.91 7.03 -7.43
N PHE A 312 -11.22 6.99 -7.70
CA PHE A 312 -11.73 7.06 -9.06
C PHE A 312 -12.11 8.47 -9.52
N LEU A 313 -12.28 9.44 -8.62
CA LEU A 313 -12.54 10.82 -9.02
C LEU A 313 -11.36 11.44 -9.79
N PRO A 314 -10.09 11.34 -9.34
CA PRO A 314 -8.94 11.79 -10.14
C PRO A 314 -8.81 11.05 -11.47
N VAL A 315 -9.07 9.73 -11.47
CA VAL A 315 -9.05 8.89 -12.68
C VAL A 315 -10.09 9.39 -13.69
N PHE A 316 -11.31 9.69 -13.23
CA PHE A 316 -12.37 10.24 -14.06
C PHE A 316 -11.98 11.62 -14.63
N CYS A 317 -11.51 12.55 -13.80
CA CYS A 317 -11.10 13.89 -14.24
C CYS A 317 -9.90 13.84 -15.22
N ALA A 318 -8.95 12.94 -14.97
CA ALA A 318 -7.82 12.69 -15.87
C ALA A 318 -8.29 12.20 -17.24
N ASN A 319 -9.28 11.31 -17.27
CA ASN A 319 -9.83 10.80 -18.52
C ASN A 319 -10.67 11.84 -19.27
N LEU A 320 -11.37 12.75 -18.58
CA LEU A 320 -11.99 13.91 -19.23
C LEU A 320 -10.93 14.78 -19.95
N LEU A 321 -9.78 15.01 -19.29
CA LEU A 321 -8.69 15.78 -19.87
C LEU A 321 -8.07 15.06 -21.07
N PHE A 322 -7.79 13.76 -20.94
CA PHE A 322 -7.23 12.94 -22.01
C PHE A 322 -8.15 12.88 -23.24
N THR A 323 -9.42 12.51 -23.05
CA THR A 323 -10.40 12.34 -24.15
C THR A 323 -10.64 13.66 -24.89
N SER A 324 -10.77 14.78 -24.16
CA SER A 324 -10.91 16.10 -24.78
C SER A 324 -9.72 16.48 -25.66
N ARG A 325 -8.49 16.10 -25.27
CA ARG A 325 -7.27 16.38 -26.04
C ARG A 325 -7.04 15.37 -27.17
N PHE A 326 -7.39 14.11 -26.96
CA PHE A 326 -7.19 13.03 -27.92
C PHE A 326 -8.11 13.17 -29.14
N LYS A 327 -9.32 13.69 -28.94
CA LYS A 327 -10.28 13.99 -30.03
C LYS A 327 -9.69 14.90 -31.12
N ASP A 328 -8.81 15.82 -30.74
CA ASP A 328 -8.18 16.79 -31.64
C ASP A 328 -6.81 16.31 -32.18
N ALA A 329 -6.44 15.05 -31.96
CA ALA A 329 -5.16 14.52 -32.41
C ALA A 329 -5.14 14.27 -33.93
N LYS A 330 -4.23 14.96 -34.64
CA LYS A 330 -4.04 14.80 -36.10
C LYS A 330 -3.58 13.39 -36.50
N ASN A 331 -2.82 12.72 -35.62
CA ASN A 331 -2.37 11.34 -35.80
C ASN A 331 -2.70 10.54 -34.52
N PRO A 332 -3.87 9.89 -34.48
CA PRO A 332 -4.31 9.12 -33.31
C PRO A 332 -3.35 7.99 -32.92
N THR A 333 -2.72 7.32 -33.89
CA THR A 333 -1.79 6.22 -33.64
C THR A 333 -0.55 6.69 -32.87
N SER A 334 0.09 7.78 -33.32
CA SER A 334 1.26 8.34 -32.62
C SER A 334 0.88 8.96 -31.27
N ALA A 335 -0.31 9.55 -31.16
CA ALA A 335 -0.84 10.08 -29.90
C ALA A 335 -1.04 8.97 -28.85
N PHE A 336 -1.66 7.86 -29.26
CA PHE A 336 -1.88 6.71 -28.40
C PHE A 336 -0.56 6.03 -28.02
N ALA A 337 0.36 5.86 -28.96
CA ALA A 337 1.70 5.32 -28.68
C ALA A 337 2.47 6.16 -27.65
N ALA A 338 2.36 7.50 -27.71
CA ALA A 338 2.99 8.39 -26.74
C ALA A 338 2.39 8.21 -25.34
N ASN A 339 1.07 8.11 -25.26
CA ASN A 339 0.38 7.86 -24.00
C ASN A 339 0.74 6.50 -23.40
N LEU A 340 0.77 5.43 -24.22
CA LEU A 340 1.13 4.09 -23.78
C LEU A 340 2.58 4.03 -23.27
N PHE A 341 3.53 4.63 -23.99
CA PHE A 341 4.92 4.69 -23.53
C PHE A 341 5.06 5.47 -22.22
N GLY A 342 4.30 6.55 -22.07
CA GLY A 342 4.19 7.28 -20.81
C GLY A 342 3.67 6.39 -19.68
N ALA A 343 2.59 5.64 -19.92
CA ALA A 343 2.05 4.70 -18.95
C ALA A 343 3.12 3.72 -18.47
N MET A 344 3.87 3.09 -19.38
CA MET A 344 4.95 2.15 -19.00
C MET A 344 5.98 2.77 -18.05
N ILE A 345 6.38 4.03 -18.30
CA ILE A 345 7.26 4.77 -17.38
C ILE A 345 6.55 5.04 -16.05
N GLY A 346 5.28 5.41 -16.07
CA GLY A 346 4.45 5.57 -14.87
C GLY A 346 4.46 4.32 -13.98
N GLY A 347 4.31 3.13 -14.58
CA GLY A 347 4.37 1.86 -13.85
C GLY A 347 5.73 1.63 -13.20
N CYS A 348 6.83 1.96 -13.89
CA CYS A 348 8.17 1.90 -13.29
C CYS A 348 8.38 2.96 -12.20
N LEU A 349 7.75 4.13 -12.30
CA LEU A 349 7.83 5.17 -11.27
C LEU A 349 7.09 4.80 -9.98
N GLU A 350 6.25 3.76 -9.98
CA GLU A 350 5.62 3.24 -8.75
C GLU A 350 6.68 2.84 -7.71
N TYR A 351 7.85 2.38 -8.13
CA TYR A 351 8.98 2.04 -7.26
C TYR A 351 9.52 3.24 -6.47
N LEU A 352 9.17 4.49 -6.83
CA LEU A 352 9.44 5.66 -6.00
C LEU A 352 8.73 5.57 -4.63
N SER A 353 7.66 4.77 -4.50
CA SER A 353 7.03 4.48 -3.21
C SER A 353 8.02 3.91 -2.19
N LEU A 354 9.02 3.13 -2.63
CA LEU A 354 10.08 2.58 -1.78
C LEU A 354 10.91 3.66 -1.09
N VAL A 355 10.93 4.88 -1.62
CA VAL A 355 11.68 6.01 -1.06
C VAL A 355 10.73 7.04 -0.43
N LEU A 356 9.66 7.40 -1.15
CA LEU A 356 8.77 8.52 -0.82
C LEU A 356 7.54 8.11 0.00
N GLY A 357 7.07 6.87 -0.12
CA GLY A 357 5.74 6.45 0.33
C GLY A 357 4.65 6.65 -0.74
N TYR A 358 3.47 6.05 -0.53
CA TYR A 358 2.36 6.02 -1.48
C TYR A 358 1.59 7.36 -1.57
N GLN A 359 1.55 8.15 -0.51
CA GLN A 359 0.89 9.45 -0.45
C GLN A 359 1.66 10.47 -1.29
N TRP A 360 2.99 10.48 -1.21
CA TRP A 360 3.83 11.35 -2.04
C TRP A 360 3.81 11.00 -3.52
N LEU A 361 3.42 9.77 -3.91
CA LEU A 361 3.17 9.46 -5.32
C LEU A 361 2.06 10.33 -5.92
N VAL A 362 1.09 10.81 -5.13
CA VAL A 362 0.06 11.75 -5.61
C VAL A 362 0.68 13.08 -6.02
N ALA A 363 1.70 13.54 -5.30
CA ALA A 363 2.43 14.74 -5.68
C ALA A 363 3.19 14.54 -7.01
N VAL A 364 3.77 13.35 -7.22
CA VAL A 364 4.40 12.99 -8.50
C VAL A 364 3.36 12.98 -9.62
N VAL A 365 2.19 12.37 -9.41
CA VAL A 365 1.06 12.41 -10.35
C VAL A 365 0.65 13.84 -10.68
N ALA A 366 0.45 14.68 -9.66
CA ALA A 366 0.07 16.08 -9.83
C ALA A 366 1.11 16.86 -10.64
N LEU A 367 2.40 16.63 -10.37
CA LEU A 367 3.49 17.22 -11.14
C LEU A 367 3.45 16.77 -12.61
N MET A 368 3.23 15.49 -12.88
CA MET A 368 3.13 14.98 -14.25
C MET A 368 1.93 15.57 -15.01
N TYR A 369 0.76 15.68 -14.38
CA TYR A 369 -0.38 16.37 -14.98
C TYR A 369 -0.15 17.86 -15.16
N LEU A 370 0.57 18.52 -14.25
CA LEU A 370 0.92 19.93 -14.39
C LEU A 370 1.81 20.14 -15.61
N ILE A 371 2.84 19.31 -15.79
CA ILE A 371 3.71 19.32 -16.97
C ILE A 371 2.86 19.09 -18.24
N ALA A 372 1.97 18.11 -18.24
CA ALA A 372 1.08 17.85 -19.37
C ALA A 372 0.19 19.06 -19.73
N VAL A 373 -0.40 19.71 -18.72
CA VAL A 373 -1.27 20.89 -18.91
C VAL A 373 -0.48 22.09 -19.46
N LEU A 374 0.73 22.31 -18.97
CA LEU A 374 1.63 23.39 -19.41
C LEU A 374 2.08 23.19 -20.86
N ILE A 375 2.46 21.95 -21.23
CA ILE A 375 2.83 21.60 -22.60
C ILE A 375 1.62 21.75 -23.53
N GLY A 376 0.48 21.17 -23.18
CA GLY A 376 -0.75 21.24 -23.99
C GLY A 376 -1.26 22.68 -24.15
N GLY A 377 -1.12 23.53 -23.13
CA GLY A 377 -1.49 24.94 -23.19
C GLY A 377 -0.64 25.76 -24.17
N ARG A 378 0.63 25.41 -24.36
CA ARG A 378 1.51 26.04 -25.35
C ARG A 378 1.11 25.68 -26.78
N TYR A 379 0.68 24.43 -27.02
CA TYR A 379 0.20 23.99 -28.33
C TYR A 379 -1.10 24.70 -28.75
N SER A 380 -2.09 24.79 -27.85
CA SER A 380 -3.35 25.50 -28.16
C SER A 380 -3.13 27.00 -28.45
N ARG A 381 -2.24 27.68 -27.71
CA ARG A 381 -1.91 29.09 -27.98
C ARG A 381 -1.16 29.30 -29.30
N ARG A 382 -0.37 28.31 -29.73
CA ARG A 382 0.36 28.38 -31.01
C ARG A 382 -0.57 28.15 -32.20
N LEU A 383 -1.56 27.26 -32.07
CA LEU A 383 -2.61 27.03 -33.07
C LEU A 383 -3.61 28.19 -33.17
N ALA A 384 -3.85 28.94 -32.09
CA ALA A 384 -4.72 30.13 -32.12
C ALA A 384 -4.03 31.40 -32.66
N ARG A 385 -2.71 31.36 -32.91
CA ARG A 385 -1.91 32.45 -33.48
C ARG A 385 -1.56 32.25 -34.96
N VAL A 386 -1.90 31.08 -35.51
CA VAL A 386 -1.80 30.73 -36.94
C VAL A 386 -3.21 30.72 -37.48
#